data_AF-A0A1C6W6B5-F1
#
_entry.id   AF-A0A1C6W6B5-F1
#
_cell.length_a   1.000
_cell.length_b   1.000
_cell.length_c   1.000
_cell.angle_alpha   90.00
_cell.angle_beta   90.00
_cell.angle_gamma   90.00
#
_symmetry.space_group_name_H-M   'P 1'
#
loop_
_entity.id
_entity.type
_entity.pdbx_description
1 polymer ?
#
loop_
_entity_poly.entity_id
_entity_poly.type
_entity_poly.pdbx_seq_one_letter_code
_entity_poly.pdbx_strand_id
1 'polypeptide(L)'
;MTWQQAVDEALCFGWIDGQARKRDQETSWIRFTPRRHRSSWSQRNVAHVARLETQGRMLLSGRAAVEAARADGRWAAAYAPPSEAEVPADLLAAVAADPAVQAMFDVLTKTNRYAFIHRVGSVKRAQTRERKIAEFVAMLARHETIYPQKAKPSSPPQSAPLMIKRVLCRVRG
;
A
#
# COMPACT_ATOMS: atom_id res chain seq x y z
N MET A 1 -9.37 26.78 5.57
CA MET A 1 -8.70 25.61 6.19
C MET A 1 -8.25 24.66 5.08
N THR A 2 -6.97 24.34 5.01
CA THR A 2 -6.43 23.36 4.05
C THR A 2 -6.61 21.94 4.59
N TRP A 3 -6.55 20.93 3.72
CA TRP A 3 -6.58 19.53 4.14
C TRP A 3 -5.45 19.21 5.14
N GLN A 4 -4.25 19.74 4.89
CA GLN A 4 -3.11 19.55 5.79
C GLN A 4 -3.36 20.13 7.18
N GLN A 5 -3.99 21.30 7.28
CA GLN A 5 -4.36 21.89 8.58
C GLN A 5 -5.34 20.98 9.33
N ALA A 6 -6.32 20.39 8.64
CA ALA A 6 -7.26 19.46 9.26
C ALA A 6 -6.58 18.15 9.72
N VAL A 7 -5.61 17.64 8.96
CA VAL A 7 -4.79 16.47 9.37
C VAL A 7 -3.94 16.79 10.60
N ASP A 8 -3.30 17.95 10.63
CA ASP A 8 -2.52 18.39 11.79
C ASP A 8 -3.38 18.42 13.06
N GLU A 9 -4.55 19.03 13.00
CA GLU A 9 -5.49 19.04 14.13
C GLU A 9 -5.92 17.62 14.51
N ALA A 10 -6.28 16.79 13.53
CA ALA A 10 -6.65 15.40 13.80
C ALA A 10 -5.52 14.64 14.53
N LEU A 11 -4.26 14.83 14.15
CA LEU A 11 -3.12 14.20 14.82
C LEU A 11 -2.99 14.66 16.27
N CYS A 12 -3.19 15.95 16.57
CA CYS A 12 -3.17 16.48 17.93
C CYS A 12 -4.19 15.78 18.84
N PHE A 13 -5.34 15.38 18.30
CA PHE A 13 -6.39 14.65 19.03
C PHE A 13 -6.25 13.11 18.97
N GLY A 14 -5.28 12.56 18.23
CA GLY A 14 -5.10 11.10 18.07
C GLY A 14 -6.02 10.48 17.01
N TRP A 15 -6.47 11.28 16.05
CA TRP A 15 -7.38 10.90 14.98
C TRP A 15 -6.61 10.64 13.68
N ILE A 16 -7.30 10.08 12.69
CA ILE A 16 -6.83 9.83 11.34
C ILE A 16 -7.93 10.14 10.33
N ASP A 17 -7.52 10.60 9.15
CA ASP A 17 -8.39 10.80 8.00
C ASP A 17 -8.70 9.48 7.27
N GLY A 18 -9.89 9.43 6.69
CA GLY A 18 -10.34 8.34 5.83
C GLY A 18 -10.02 8.61 4.36
N GLN A 19 -10.68 7.86 3.47
CA GLN A 19 -10.61 8.16 2.04
C GLN A 19 -11.48 9.37 1.73
N ALA A 20 -10.91 10.35 1.02
CA ALA A 20 -11.68 11.43 0.44
C ALA A 20 -12.69 10.85 -0.58
N ARG A 21 -13.93 11.31 -0.52
CA ARG A 21 -14.99 10.95 -1.45
C ARG A 21 -15.52 12.20 -2.12
N LYS A 22 -15.73 12.13 -3.43
CA LYS A 22 -16.45 13.17 -4.16
C LYS A 22 -17.91 13.15 -3.71
N ARG A 23 -18.46 14.33 -3.47
CA ARG A 23 -19.90 14.52 -3.33
C ARG A 23 -20.49 14.92 -4.68
N ASP A 24 -19.83 15.85 -5.37
CA ASP A 24 -20.19 16.35 -6.69
C ASP A 24 -18.92 16.82 -7.45
N GLN A 25 -19.10 17.64 -8.49
CA GLN A 25 -17.99 18.11 -9.35
C GLN A 25 -17.06 19.10 -8.62
N GLU A 26 -17.58 19.82 -7.63
CA GLU A 26 -16.89 20.93 -6.97
C GLU A 26 -16.52 20.60 -5.52
N THR A 27 -17.24 19.67 -4.91
CA THR A 27 -17.12 19.36 -3.48
C THR A 27 -16.74 17.91 -3.21
N SER A 28 -15.95 17.74 -2.16
CA SER A 28 -15.56 16.45 -1.62
C SER A 28 -15.66 16.48 -0.11
N TRP A 29 -15.72 15.29 0.50
CA TRP A 29 -15.70 15.14 1.94
C TRP A 29 -14.69 14.08 2.33
N ILE A 30 -14.13 14.26 3.52
CA ILE A 30 -13.24 13.29 4.17
C ILE A 30 -13.69 13.15 5.61
N ARG A 31 -13.74 11.92 6.10
CA ARG A 31 -14.08 11.64 7.49
C ARG A 31 -12.82 11.59 8.31
N PHE A 32 -12.81 12.25 9.47
CA PHE A 32 -11.81 12.05 10.50
C PHE A 32 -12.40 11.17 11.60
N THR A 33 -11.62 10.23 12.09
CA THR A 33 -12.04 9.31 13.15
C THR A 33 -10.92 9.08 14.14
N PRO A 34 -11.22 8.79 15.43
CA PRO A 34 -10.21 8.32 16.38
C PRO A 34 -9.44 7.13 15.81
N ARG A 35 -8.11 7.09 16.03
CA ARG A 35 -7.29 5.94 15.63
C ARG A 35 -7.75 4.70 16.40
N ARG A 36 -7.95 3.60 15.68
CA ARG A 36 -8.19 2.29 16.29
C ARG A 36 -6.87 1.72 16.78
N HIS A 37 -6.94 0.76 17.70
CA HIS A 37 -5.76 0.07 18.25
C HIS A 37 -4.78 -0.44 17.18
N ARG A 38 -5.27 -0.87 16.01
CA ARG A 38 -4.43 -1.41 14.91
C ARG A 38 -4.24 -0.45 13.74
N SER A 39 -4.59 0.83 13.89
CA SER A 39 -4.41 1.83 12.81
C SER A 39 -2.92 1.97 12.45
N SER A 40 -2.61 1.89 11.16
CA SER A 40 -1.26 2.09 10.64
C SER A 40 -0.81 3.55 10.74
N TRP A 41 0.50 3.75 10.72
CA TRP A 41 1.13 5.06 10.66
C TRP A 41 1.90 5.21 9.35
N SER A 42 1.95 6.43 8.84
CA SER A 42 2.79 6.81 7.70
C SER A 42 3.97 7.62 8.22
N GLN A 43 5.10 7.56 7.52
CA GLN A 43 6.27 8.38 7.88
C GLN A 43 5.95 9.88 7.83
N ARG A 44 5.05 10.31 6.92
CA ARG A 44 4.53 11.68 6.90
C ARG A 44 3.82 12.07 8.20
N ASN A 45 2.95 11.21 8.72
CA ASN A 45 2.27 11.47 10.00
C ASN A 45 3.25 11.48 11.17
N VAL A 46 4.26 10.60 11.16
CA VAL A 46 5.35 10.62 12.16
C VAL A 46 6.09 11.96 12.13
N ALA A 47 6.46 12.45 10.96
CA ALA A 47 7.10 13.75 10.79
C ALA A 47 6.21 14.93 11.23
N HIS A 48 4.91 14.87 10.90
CA HIS A 48 3.95 15.89 11.37
C HIS A 48 3.81 15.88 12.89
N VAL A 49 3.69 14.71 13.52
CA VAL A 49 3.66 14.62 14.98
C VAL A 49 4.91 15.23 15.59
N ALA A 50 6.10 14.89 15.10
CA ALA A 50 7.35 15.47 15.63
C ALA A 50 7.34 17.00 15.57
N ARG A 51 6.91 17.58 14.43
CA ARG A 51 6.72 19.03 14.31
C ARG A 51 5.68 19.58 15.29
N LEU A 52 4.54 18.90 15.46
CA LEU A 52 3.46 19.34 16.35
C LEU A 52 3.84 19.22 17.83
N GLU A 53 4.68 18.26 18.19
CA GLU A 53 5.27 18.12 19.53
C GLU A 53 6.17 19.30 19.85
N THR A 54 7.07 19.68 18.93
CA THR A 54 7.94 20.87 19.07
C THR A 54 7.12 22.15 19.18
N GLN A 55 5.97 22.22 18.51
CA GLN A 55 5.04 23.35 18.60
C GLN A 55 4.16 23.35 19.86
N GLY A 56 4.24 22.31 20.71
CA GLY A 56 3.40 22.19 21.91
C GLY A 56 1.91 21.96 21.61
N ARG A 57 1.54 21.57 20.39
CA ARG A 57 0.13 21.42 19.96
C ARG A 57 -0.47 20.05 20.26
N MET A 58 0.37 19.04 20.52
CA MET A 58 -0.08 17.68 20.79
C MET A 58 -0.80 17.57 22.13
N LEU A 59 -2.07 17.15 22.09
CA LEU A 59 -2.91 16.91 23.26
C LEU A 59 -2.65 15.52 23.86
N LEU A 60 -3.18 15.28 25.06
CA LEU A 60 -3.04 14.01 25.77
C LEU A 60 -3.52 12.80 24.93
N SER A 61 -4.64 12.93 24.23
CA SER A 61 -5.17 11.86 23.39
C SER A 61 -4.28 11.57 22.17
N GLY A 62 -3.72 12.61 21.55
CA GLY A 62 -2.75 12.47 20.46
C GLY A 62 -1.48 11.75 20.93
N ARG A 63 -0.92 12.17 22.06
CA ARG A 63 0.27 11.55 22.68
C ARG A 63 0.00 10.09 23.05
N ALA A 64 -1.16 9.79 23.64
CA ALA A 64 -1.55 8.41 23.95
C ALA A 64 -1.61 7.52 22.69
N ALA A 65 -2.10 8.04 21.56
CA ALA A 65 -2.11 7.30 20.30
C ALA A 65 -0.70 7.05 19.73
N VAL A 66 0.22 7.99 19.92
CA VAL A 66 1.64 7.86 19.56
C VAL A 66 2.31 6.79 20.42
N GLU A 67 2.17 6.87 21.73
CA GLU A 67 2.77 5.92 22.67
C GLU A 67 2.24 4.49 22.46
N ALA A 68 0.93 4.33 22.25
CA ALA A 68 0.36 3.02 21.89
C ALA A 68 0.97 2.43 20.60
N ALA A 69 1.30 3.28 19.62
CA ALA A 69 1.93 2.83 18.37
C ALA A 69 3.43 2.57 18.53
N ARG A 70 4.12 3.26 19.43
CA ARG A 70 5.51 2.97 19.78
C ARG A 70 5.60 1.62 20.50
N ALA A 71 4.72 1.39 21.47
CA ALA A 71 4.68 0.17 22.28
C ALA A 71 4.48 -1.12 21.46
N ASP A 72 3.67 -1.08 20.40
CA ASP A 72 3.41 -2.25 19.54
C ASP A 72 4.19 -2.26 18.21
N GLY A 73 5.15 -1.33 18.06
CA GLY A 73 6.04 -1.24 16.92
C GLY A 73 5.42 -0.69 15.63
N ARG A 74 4.13 -0.31 15.61
CA ARG A 74 3.51 0.34 14.43
C ARG A 74 4.14 1.69 14.09
N TRP A 75 4.70 2.38 15.08
CA TRP A 75 5.42 3.64 14.88
C TRP A 75 6.70 3.44 14.07
N ALA A 76 7.53 2.46 14.47
CA ALA A 76 8.74 2.10 13.75
C ALA A 76 8.44 1.49 12.36
N ALA A 77 7.32 0.78 12.24
CA ALA A 77 6.85 0.21 10.97
C ALA A 77 6.03 1.19 10.11
N ALA A 78 6.16 2.50 10.34
CA ALA A 78 5.45 3.50 9.56
C ALA A 78 5.84 3.43 8.07
N TYR A 79 4.85 3.36 7.19
CA TYR A 79 5.10 3.15 5.76
C TYR A 79 5.61 4.42 5.08
N ALA A 80 6.51 4.24 4.11
CA ALA A 80 7.09 5.30 3.30
C ALA A 80 6.06 5.92 2.34
N PRO A 81 6.18 7.23 2.04
CA PRO A 81 5.33 7.85 1.04
C PRO A 81 5.60 7.31 -0.37
N PRO A 82 4.66 7.46 -1.32
CA PRO A 82 4.85 7.00 -2.69
C PRO A 82 6.10 7.52 -3.41
N SER A 83 6.63 8.68 -2.99
CA SER A 83 7.85 9.29 -3.54
C SER A 83 9.13 8.55 -3.17
N GLU A 84 9.12 7.78 -2.08
CA GLU A 84 10.29 7.08 -1.51
C GLU A 84 10.08 5.56 -1.50
N ALA A 85 8.95 5.09 -2.04
CA ALA A 85 8.58 3.70 -2.01
C ALA A 85 9.34 2.89 -3.07
N GLU A 86 10.18 1.96 -2.62
CA GLU A 86 10.91 1.05 -3.49
C GLU A 86 10.13 -0.24 -3.74
N VAL A 87 10.31 -0.83 -4.92
CA VAL A 87 9.67 -2.11 -5.24
C VAL A 87 10.39 -3.24 -4.50
N PRO A 88 9.69 -4.07 -3.71
CA PRO A 88 10.34 -5.19 -3.04
C PRO A 88 10.96 -6.18 -4.03
N ALA A 89 12.16 -6.68 -3.71
CA ALA A 89 12.96 -7.51 -4.61
C ALA A 89 12.23 -8.80 -5.07
N ASP A 90 11.44 -9.41 -4.20
CA ASP A 90 10.64 -10.59 -4.51
C ASP A 90 9.44 -10.29 -5.43
N LEU A 91 8.82 -9.11 -5.28
CA LEU A 91 7.83 -8.65 -6.24
C LEU A 91 8.48 -8.38 -7.61
N LEU A 92 9.65 -7.73 -7.64
CA LEU A 92 10.39 -7.52 -8.89
C LEU A 92 10.74 -8.84 -9.58
N ALA A 93 11.27 -9.80 -8.83
CA ALA A 93 11.63 -11.11 -9.36
C ALA A 93 10.40 -11.85 -9.93
N ALA A 94 9.27 -11.81 -9.24
CA ALA A 94 8.04 -12.46 -9.70
C ALA A 94 7.44 -11.78 -10.94
N VAL A 95 7.54 -10.45 -11.04
CA VAL A 95 7.10 -9.68 -12.22
C VAL A 95 8.00 -9.97 -13.42
N ALA A 96 9.31 -10.01 -13.22
CA ALA A 96 10.29 -10.24 -14.29
C ALA A 96 10.26 -11.67 -14.86
N ALA A 97 9.64 -12.62 -14.16
CA ALA A 97 9.52 -14.01 -14.60
C ALA A 97 8.57 -14.20 -15.80
N ASP A 98 7.68 -13.25 -16.08
CA ASP A 98 6.75 -13.29 -17.20
C ASP A 98 6.78 -11.96 -17.98
N PRO A 99 7.24 -11.94 -19.26
CA PRO A 99 7.33 -10.73 -20.07
C PRO A 99 6.00 -9.97 -20.23
N ALA A 100 4.86 -10.66 -20.25
CA ALA A 100 3.56 -10.00 -20.34
C ALA A 100 3.21 -9.27 -19.03
N VAL A 101 3.54 -9.88 -17.89
CA VAL A 101 3.39 -9.28 -16.56
C VAL A 101 4.33 -8.08 -16.40
N GLN A 102 5.59 -8.21 -16.82
CA GLN A 102 6.56 -7.12 -16.84
C GLN A 102 6.04 -5.95 -17.67
N ALA A 103 5.56 -6.19 -18.90
CA ALA A 103 5.01 -5.16 -19.77
C ALA A 103 3.82 -4.43 -19.13
N MET A 104 2.92 -5.16 -18.46
CA MET A 104 1.81 -4.54 -17.72
C MET A 104 2.30 -3.75 -16.50
N PHE A 105 3.31 -4.25 -15.78
CA PHE A 105 3.90 -3.58 -14.62
C PHE A 105 4.58 -2.26 -14.98
N ASP A 106 5.22 -2.20 -16.15
CA ASP A 106 5.95 -1.02 -16.63
C ASP A 106 5.02 0.13 -17.01
N VAL A 107 3.79 -0.16 -17.45
CA VAL A 107 2.78 0.86 -17.76
C VAL A 107 1.90 1.26 -16.56
N LEU A 108 2.17 0.72 -15.37
CA LEU A 108 1.40 1.10 -14.18
C LEU A 108 1.56 2.58 -13.85
N THR A 109 0.43 3.24 -13.59
CA THR A 109 0.47 4.58 -12.98
C THR A 109 1.16 4.53 -11.62
N LYS A 110 1.73 5.66 -11.18
CA LYS A 110 2.35 5.79 -9.84
C LYS A 110 1.42 5.30 -8.72
N THR A 111 0.13 5.59 -8.82
CA THR A 111 -0.89 5.14 -7.86
C THR A 111 -1.01 3.63 -7.79
N ASN A 112 -1.13 2.96 -8.94
CA ASN A 112 -1.20 1.49 -8.99
C ASN A 112 0.13 0.87 -8.54
N ARG A 113 1.26 1.35 -9.06
CA ARG A 113 2.59 0.84 -8.69
C ARG A 113 2.81 0.91 -7.17
N TYR A 114 2.52 2.06 -6.56
CA TYR A 114 2.58 2.21 -5.10
C TYR A 114 1.62 1.27 -4.37
N ALA A 115 0.41 1.03 -4.91
CA ALA A 115 -0.54 0.12 -4.28
C ALA A 115 -0.02 -1.32 -4.21
N PHE A 116 0.68 -1.81 -5.24
CA PHE A 116 1.36 -3.11 -5.21
C PHE A 116 2.47 -3.12 -4.15
N ILE A 117 3.37 -2.12 -4.20
CA ILE A 117 4.49 -1.96 -3.25
C ILE A 117 4.00 -1.97 -1.81
N HIS A 118 3.05 -1.10 -1.47
CA HIS A 118 2.54 -0.95 -0.12
C HIS A 118 1.81 -2.21 0.37
N ARG A 119 1.01 -2.86 -0.49
CA ARG A 119 0.27 -4.08 -0.11
C ARG A 119 1.16 -5.30 0.05
N VAL A 120 2.26 -5.41 -0.68
CA VAL A 120 3.26 -6.47 -0.47
C VAL A 120 4.13 -6.13 0.75
N GLY A 121 4.67 -4.91 0.81
CA GLY A 121 5.54 -4.43 1.89
C GLY A 121 4.92 -4.49 3.29
N SER A 122 3.59 -4.37 3.39
CA SER A 122 2.87 -4.48 4.68
C SER A 122 2.61 -5.91 5.15
N VAL A 123 2.85 -6.94 4.32
CA VAL A 123 2.62 -8.35 4.69
C VAL A 123 3.85 -8.91 5.40
N LYS A 124 3.69 -9.24 6.69
CA LYS A 124 4.77 -9.75 7.55
C LYS A 124 5.03 -11.26 7.44
N ARG A 125 4.00 -12.06 7.11
CA ARG A 125 4.13 -13.53 7.04
C ARG A 125 4.57 -13.96 5.65
N ALA A 126 5.69 -14.68 5.54
CA ALA A 126 6.27 -15.12 4.27
C ALA A 126 5.26 -15.84 3.35
N GLN A 127 4.56 -16.85 3.86
CA GLN A 127 3.54 -17.58 3.08
C GLN A 127 2.40 -16.67 2.57
N THR A 128 1.96 -15.70 3.38
CA THR A 128 0.92 -14.75 2.96
C THR A 128 1.46 -13.79 1.90
N ARG A 129 2.73 -13.44 2.00
CA ARG A 129 3.43 -12.55 1.06
C ARG A 129 3.60 -13.21 -0.30
N GLU A 130 4.06 -14.46 -0.33
CA GLU A 130 4.15 -15.27 -1.55
C GLU A 130 2.79 -15.39 -2.25
N ARG A 131 1.75 -15.76 -1.50
CA ARG A 131 0.38 -15.82 -2.05
C ARG A 131 -0.07 -14.47 -2.62
N LYS A 132 0.22 -13.37 -1.91
CA LYS A 132 -0.13 -12.01 -2.35
C LYS A 132 0.56 -11.64 -3.65
N ILE A 133 1.85 -11.97 -3.77
CA ILE A 133 2.64 -11.72 -4.98
C ILE A 133 2.07 -12.54 -6.14
N ALA A 134 1.76 -13.83 -5.92
CA ALA A 134 1.14 -14.67 -6.94
C ALA A 134 -0.22 -14.13 -7.42
N GLU A 135 -1.08 -13.68 -6.51
CA GLU A 135 -2.36 -13.01 -6.83
C GLU A 135 -2.14 -11.77 -7.71
N PHE A 136 -1.12 -10.98 -7.40
CA PHE A 136 -0.78 -9.75 -8.12
C PHE A 136 -0.20 -10.01 -9.50
N VAL A 137 0.70 -10.99 -9.64
CA VAL A 137 1.21 -11.44 -10.93
C VAL A 137 0.06 -11.93 -11.82
N ALA A 138 -0.83 -12.77 -11.28
CA ALA A 138 -2.00 -13.25 -12.03
C ALA A 138 -2.95 -12.11 -12.46
N MET A 139 -3.13 -11.10 -11.61
CA MET A 139 -3.92 -9.90 -11.94
C MET A 139 -3.29 -9.11 -13.10
N LEU A 140 -1.98 -8.87 -13.04
CA LEU A 140 -1.26 -8.16 -14.10
C LEU A 140 -1.23 -8.94 -15.42
N ALA A 141 -1.12 -10.27 -15.37
CA ALA A 141 -1.22 -11.12 -16.56
C ALA A 141 -2.57 -10.97 -17.29
N ARG A 142 -3.65 -10.64 -16.55
CA ARG A 142 -4.97 -10.34 -17.12
C ARG A 142 -5.15 -8.87 -17.50
N HIS A 143 -4.10 -8.04 -17.43
CA HIS A 143 -4.14 -6.59 -17.60
C HIS A 143 -5.09 -5.88 -16.62
N GLU A 144 -5.30 -6.46 -15.44
CA GLU A 144 -6.10 -5.88 -14.37
C GLU A 144 -5.21 -5.06 -13.41
N THR A 145 -5.82 -4.09 -12.73
CA THR A 145 -5.12 -3.24 -11.76
C THR A 145 -5.97 -3.01 -10.52
N ILE A 146 -5.30 -2.64 -9.43
CA ILE A 146 -5.95 -2.36 -8.14
C ILE A 146 -6.93 -1.20 -8.23
N TYR A 147 -6.50 -0.11 -8.87
CA TYR A 147 -7.30 1.05 -9.16
C TYR A 147 -7.49 1.14 -10.67
N PRO A 148 -8.67 1.57 -11.16
CA PRO A 148 -8.92 1.71 -12.59
C PRO A 148 -7.86 2.59 -13.27
N GLN A 149 -7.29 2.11 -14.36
CA GLN A 149 -6.41 2.89 -15.23
C GLN A 149 -6.68 2.57 -16.71
N LYS A 150 -6.39 3.52 -17.60
CA LYS A 150 -6.54 3.33 -19.06
C LYS A 150 -5.29 2.75 -19.72
N ALA A 151 -4.12 2.95 -19.13
CA ALA A 151 -2.85 2.51 -19.69
C ALA A 151 -2.76 0.98 -19.74
N LYS A 152 -2.36 0.46 -20.91
CA LYS A 152 -2.10 -0.96 -21.19
C LYS A 152 -0.82 -1.07 -22.02
N PRO A 153 -0.06 -2.17 -21.90
CA PRO A 153 1.07 -2.41 -22.76
C PRO A 153 0.60 -2.48 -24.22
N SER A 154 1.40 -1.96 -25.14
CA SER A 154 1.27 -2.28 -26.56
C SER A 154 1.48 -3.78 -26.72
N SER A 155 0.55 -4.49 -27.36
CA SER A 155 0.58 -5.95 -27.48
C SER A 155 1.97 -6.49 -27.85
N PRO A 156 2.64 -7.28 -26.99
CA PRO A 156 3.78 -8.10 -27.38
C PRO A 156 3.29 -9.44 -27.97
N PRO A 157 4.12 -10.18 -28.74
CA PRO A 157 3.71 -11.46 -29.34
C PRO A 157 3.27 -12.46 -28.26
N GLN A 158 2.23 -13.23 -28.56
CA GLN A 158 1.59 -14.19 -27.64
C GLN A 158 2.64 -15.12 -26.99
N SER A 159 2.74 -15.08 -25.67
CA SER A 159 3.49 -16.07 -24.91
C SER A 159 2.63 -17.33 -24.77
N ALA A 160 3.17 -18.48 -25.18
CA ALA A 160 2.52 -19.78 -25.07
C ALA A 160 2.18 -20.13 -23.60
N PRO A 161 1.10 -20.89 -23.34
CA PRO A 161 0.66 -21.14 -21.98
C PRO A 161 1.71 -21.91 -21.17
N LEU A 162 2.03 -21.41 -19.97
CA LEU A 162 2.77 -22.14 -18.96
C LEU A 162 2.01 -23.43 -18.63
N MET A 163 2.50 -24.56 -19.13
CA MET A 163 2.09 -25.88 -18.63
C MET A 163 2.52 -26.00 -17.17
N ILE A 164 1.56 -25.87 -16.26
CA ILE A 164 1.70 -26.36 -14.88
C ILE A 164 1.89 -27.89 -14.99
N LYS A 165 3.14 -28.34 -14.96
CA LYS A 165 3.44 -29.77 -14.83
C LYS A 165 2.95 -30.24 -13.46
N ARG A 166 1.77 -30.87 -13.43
CA ARG A 166 1.33 -31.70 -12.31
C ARG A 166 2.40 -32.78 -12.09
N VAL A 167 3.20 -32.64 -11.04
CA VAL A 167 3.98 -33.74 -10.48
C VAL A 167 2.99 -34.74 -9.91
N LEU A 168 2.63 -35.76 -10.69
CA LEU A 168 2.03 -36.97 -10.14
C LEU A 168 3.16 -37.87 -9.64
N CYS A 169 3.41 -37.79 -8.35
CA CYS A 169 4.11 -38.84 -7.63
C CYS A 169 3.10 -40.00 -7.45
N ARG A 170 3.31 -41.15 -8.08
CA ARG A 170 2.65 -42.40 -7.70
C ARG A 170 3.69 -43.46 -7.42
N VAL A 171 3.73 -43.80 -6.14
CA VAL A 171 4.55 -44.82 -5.49
C VAL A 171 4.17 -46.20 -6.03
N ARG A 172 5.18 -47.06 -6.15
CA ARG A 172 5.12 -48.48 -6.50
C ARG A 172 4.17 -49.26 -5.57
N GLY A 173 3.46 -50.23 -6.15
CA GLY A 173 2.95 -51.43 -5.50
C GLY A 173 3.39 -52.62 -6.35
#